data_AF-A0A1U7IGP1-F1
#
_entry.id   AF-A0A1U7IGP1-F1
#
_cell.length_a   1.000
_cell.length_b   1.000
_cell.length_c   1.000
_cell.angle_alpha   90.00
_cell.angle_beta   90.00
_cell.angle_gamma   90.00
#
_symmetry.space_group_name_H-M   'P 1'
#
loop_
_entity.id
_entity.type
_entity.pdbx_description
1 polymer ?
#
loop_
_entity_poly.entity_id
_entity_poly.type
_entity_poly.pdbx_seq_one_letter_code
_entity_poly.pdbx_strand_id
1 'polypeptide(L)'
;MKVIKSNWLILGTMGLLFLGACSNSPQANNSAKNVETATNTASSPKTEVANSAESATVDNHKHGSHKHDESQAGKEHSHGGQVVETGKYHLELVSEKEAAGIHLDFYLKSGEKHETVPNAKVTAQVQLPDGTEKTLDLKYDSQGQHYAAVLPGNASDRYQVKVTADLGGEKVDGRFTINK
;
A
#
# COMPACT_ATOMS: atom_id res chain seq x y z
N MET A 1 14.74 -47.92 -29.71
CA MET A 1 15.51 -46.67 -29.83
C MET A 1 15.49 -46.21 -31.29
N LYS A 2 15.03 -45.00 -31.56
CA LYS A 2 15.40 -44.26 -32.78
C LYS A 2 15.11 -42.78 -32.54
N VAL A 3 16.17 -42.06 -32.25
CA VAL A 3 16.19 -40.60 -32.08
C VAL A 3 16.32 -39.96 -33.46
N ILE A 4 15.43 -39.02 -33.77
CA ILE A 4 15.51 -38.23 -34.99
C ILE A 4 16.38 -37.01 -34.66
N LYS A 5 17.55 -36.96 -35.29
CA LYS A 5 18.50 -35.84 -35.25
C LYS A 5 18.06 -34.84 -36.33
N SER A 6 17.87 -33.57 -36.00
CA SER A 6 17.93 -32.52 -37.01
C SER A 6 18.33 -31.14 -36.44
N ASN A 7 19.61 -30.85 -36.66
CA ASN A 7 20.30 -29.61 -37.01
C ASN A 7 19.60 -28.25 -36.79
N TRP A 8 20.06 -27.58 -35.73
CA TRP A 8 20.55 -26.20 -35.67
C TRP A 8 20.47 -25.33 -36.94
N LEU A 9 19.83 -24.16 -36.83
CA LEU A 9 20.10 -22.97 -37.64
C LEU A 9 20.32 -21.76 -36.69
N ILE A 10 21.56 -21.29 -36.55
CA ILE A 10 21.85 -19.92 -36.06
C ILE A 10 21.60 -19.02 -37.26
N LEU A 11 20.71 -18.04 -37.11
CA LEU A 11 20.75 -16.82 -37.91
C LEU A 11 21.12 -15.67 -36.97
N GLY A 12 22.40 -15.32 -36.98
CA GLY A 12 22.89 -14.11 -36.35
C GLY A 12 22.45 -12.89 -37.15
N THR A 13 22.02 -11.85 -36.44
CA THR A 13 21.94 -10.50 -37.01
C THR A 13 22.56 -9.51 -36.03
N MET A 14 23.32 -8.59 -36.63
CA MET A 14 24.28 -7.70 -35.99
C MET A 14 23.66 -6.80 -34.93
N GLY A 15 24.47 -6.54 -33.90
CA GLY A 15 24.20 -5.50 -32.92
C GLY A 15 24.22 -4.10 -33.52
N LEU A 16 23.34 -3.26 -33.01
CA LEU A 16 23.40 -1.81 -33.11
C LEU A 16 23.61 -1.27 -31.69
N LEU A 17 24.84 -0.88 -31.39
CA LEU A 17 25.17 -0.08 -30.21
C LEU A 17 24.77 1.37 -30.51
N PHE A 18 23.65 1.82 -29.95
CA PHE A 18 23.35 3.25 -29.89
C PHE A 18 23.99 3.83 -28.62
N LEU A 19 25.13 4.50 -28.78
CA LEU A 19 25.67 5.41 -27.77
C LEU A 19 24.91 6.74 -27.86
N GLY A 20 23.90 6.89 -27.01
CA GLY A 20 23.28 8.19 -26.73
C GLY A 20 24.04 8.92 -25.63
N ALA A 21 25.00 9.77 -26.01
CA ALA A 21 25.59 10.76 -25.13
C ALA A 21 25.05 12.15 -25.52
N CYS A 22 24.24 12.76 -24.66
CA CYS A 22 23.97 14.21 -24.68
C CYS A 22 23.76 14.69 -23.24
N SER A 23 24.87 15.19 -22.69
CA SER A 23 25.05 16.30 -21.74
C SER A 23 23.89 16.74 -20.83
N ASN A 24 24.18 16.67 -19.52
CA ASN A 24 23.65 17.59 -18.51
C ASN A 24 23.82 19.06 -18.94
N SER A 25 22.76 19.85 -18.77
CA SER A 25 22.85 21.29 -18.52
C SER A 25 22.00 21.62 -17.31
N PRO A 26 22.60 22.00 -16.17
CA PRO A 26 21.90 22.76 -15.15
C PRO A 26 22.00 24.25 -15.50
N GLN A 27 20.89 24.86 -15.93
CA GLN A 27 20.82 26.31 -15.98
C GLN A 27 20.53 26.84 -14.57
N ALA A 28 21.51 27.58 -14.06
CA ALA A 28 21.47 28.21 -12.75
C ALA A 28 20.51 29.42 -12.70
N ASN A 29 19.98 29.63 -11.49
CA ASN A 29 19.36 30.83 -10.94
C ASN A 29 19.90 32.15 -11.48
N ASN A 30 19.02 33.15 -11.60
CA ASN A 30 19.22 34.44 -10.94
C ASN A 30 17.89 35.20 -10.74
N SER A 31 17.74 35.71 -9.51
CA SER A 31 16.67 36.57 -8.99
C SER A 31 16.52 37.90 -9.72
N ALA A 32 15.29 38.44 -9.73
CA ALA A 32 15.05 39.85 -9.42
C ALA A 32 13.57 40.11 -9.04
N LYS A 33 13.37 40.36 -7.75
CA LYS A 33 12.49 41.36 -7.11
C LYS A 33 11.61 42.22 -8.06
N ASN A 34 10.30 42.21 -7.83
CA ASN A 34 9.52 43.45 -7.84
C ASN A 34 8.44 43.44 -6.74
N VAL A 35 8.27 44.61 -6.13
CA VAL A 35 7.40 44.99 -5.02
C VAL A 35 6.30 45.90 -5.57
N GLU A 36 5.05 45.70 -5.14
CA GLU A 36 4.02 46.69 -4.75
C GLU A 36 2.66 45.95 -4.68
N THR A 37 1.97 45.81 -3.55
CA THR A 37 1.31 46.78 -2.63
C THR A 37 -0.01 47.35 -3.16
N ALA A 38 -1.12 46.97 -2.50
CA ALA A 38 -2.36 47.70 -2.15
C ALA A 38 -3.49 46.67 -1.91
N THR A 39 -4.39 46.71 -0.92
CA THR A 39 -4.78 47.71 0.09
C THR A 39 -5.68 47.02 1.14
N ASN A 40 -5.68 47.57 2.36
CA ASN A 40 -6.50 47.19 3.52
C ASN A 40 -8.01 47.35 3.29
N THR A 41 -8.83 46.57 4.02
CA THR A 41 -10.01 47.09 4.76
C THR A 41 -10.37 46.15 5.90
N ALA A 42 -10.38 46.69 7.11
CA ALA A 42 -10.81 46.06 8.35
C ALA A 42 -12.30 46.33 8.60
N SER A 43 -12.97 45.43 9.33
CA SER A 43 -14.12 45.76 10.18
C SER A 43 -14.33 44.69 11.26
N SER A 44 -14.11 45.08 12.51
CA SER A 44 -14.70 44.49 13.73
C SER A 44 -15.70 45.51 14.31
N PRO A 45 -16.64 45.07 15.17
CA PRO A 45 -16.46 45.15 16.63
C PRO A 45 -16.96 43.85 17.35
N LYS A 46 -16.33 43.30 18.41
CA LYS A 46 -16.29 43.65 19.87
C LYS A 46 -17.69 43.92 20.47
N THR A 47 -18.17 43.46 21.64
CA THR A 47 -17.74 42.69 22.84
C THR A 47 -19.05 42.36 23.63
N GLU A 48 -19.22 41.31 24.44
CA GLU A 48 -19.15 41.24 25.93
C GLU A 48 -19.79 39.88 26.35
N VAL A 49 -19.07 38.90 26.92
CA VAL A 49 -18.74 38.62 28.34
C VAL A 49 -19.92 38.66 29.33
N ALA A 50 -20.36 37.48 29.79
CA ALA A 50 -20.81 37.26 31.16
C ALA A 50 -20.66 35.78 31.57
N ASN A 51 -20.06 35.59 32.73
CA ASN A 51 -19.65 34.34 33.38
C ASN A 51 -20.71 33.91 34.40
N SER A 52 -21.07 32.62 34.48
CA SER A 52 -21.37 31.92 35.76
C SER A 52 -21.81 30.46 35.58
N ALA A 53 -21.08 29.60 36.29
CA ALA A 53 -21.52 28.47 37.11
C ALA A 53 -22.39 27.35 36.51
N GLU A 54 -21.75 26.17 36.41
CA GLU A 54 -22.16 24.87 36.95
C GLU A 54 -23.67 24.51 36.96
N SER A 55 -24.03 23.50 36.16
CA SER A 55 -24.77 22.35 36.67
C SER A 55 -24.74 21.20 35.67
N ALA A 56 -24.39 20.01 36.17
CA ALA A 56 -24.48 18.75 35.45
C ALA A 56 -25.87 18.54 34.85
N THR A 57 -25.94 18.12 33.58
CA THR A 57 -26.89 17.13 33.10
C THR A 57 -26.30 16.41 31.89
N VAL A 58 -26.28 15.09 32.00
CA VAL A 58 -25.91 14.13 30.98
C VAL A 58 -26.99 14.18 29.92
N ASP A 59 -26.69 14.68 28.72
CA ASP A 59 -27.57 14.51 27.57
C ASP A 59 -26.87 13.70 26.49
N ASN A 60 -27.29 12.44 26.41
CA ASN A 60 -26.92 11.48 25.39
C ASN A 60 -27.31 12.03 24.01
N HIS A 61 -26.37 12.64 23.29
CA HIS A 61 -26.48 12.78 21.85
C HIS A 61 -26.24 11.41 21.19
N LYS A 62 -27.34 10.65 21.15
CA LYS A 62 -27.52 9.46 20.32
C LYS A 62 -27.46 9.90 18.85
N HIS A 63 -26.24 10.05 18.33
CA HIS A 63 -26.03 10.24 16.90
C HIS A 63 -26.68 9.07 16.16
N GLY A 64 -27.55 9.44 15.21
CA GLY A 64 -28.42 8.56 14.47
C GLY A 64 -27.67 7.36 13.93
N SER A 65 -28.09 6.20 14.41
CA SER A 65 -27.79 4.92 13.80
C SER A 65 -28.35 4.99 12.38
N HIS A 66 -27.51 5.32 11.40
CA HIS A 66 -27.79 5.00 10.01
C HIS A 66 -27.87 3.48 9.96
N LYS A 67 -29.09 2.96 10.10
CA LYS A 67 -29.39 1.57 9.77
C LYS A 67 -29.13 1.44 8.28
N HIS A 68 -27.96 0.92 7.95
CA HIS A 68 -27.73 0.40 6.62
C HIS A 68 -28.72 -0.75 6.43
N ASP A 69 -29.55 -0.59 5.42
CA ASP A 69 -30.45 -1.59 4.86
C ASP A 69 -29.68 -2.90 4.65
N GLU A 70 -29.95 -3.89 5.50
CA GLU A 70 -29.43 -5.25 5.37
C GLU A 70 -30.16 -5.95 4.24
N SER A 71 -29.75 -5.64 3.02
CA SER A 71 -30.22 -6.31 1.82
C SER A 71 -29.09 -6.56 0.83
N GLN A 72 -27.92 -7.06 1.25
CA GLN A 72 -26.98 -7.67 0.30
C GLN A 72 -26.29 -8.91 0.86
N ALA A 73 -26.76 -10.08 0.42
CA ALA A 73 -25.97 -11.29 0.39
C ALA A 73 -24.64 -11.01 -0.34
N GLY A 74 -23.49 -11.23 0.32
CA GLY A 74 -22.19 -11.34 -0.34
C GLY A 74 -21.16 -10.22 -0.17
N LYS A 75 -21.31 -9.29 0.78
CA LYS A 75 -20.22 -8.31 1.04
C LYS A 75 -19.24 -8.85 2.06
N GLU A 76 -18.11 -9.36 1.58
CA GLU A 76 -16.97 -9.62 2.44
C GLU A 76 -16.34 -8.27 2.86
N HIS A 77 -16.09 -8.09 4.15
CA HIS A 77 -15.51 -6.88 4.70
C HIS A 77 -13.98 -6.99 4.73
N SER A 78 -13.29 -5.88 4.46
CA SER A 78 -11.84 -5.75 4.67
C SER A 78 -11.48 -6.12 6.11
N HIS A 79 -10.33 -6.77 6.29
CA HIS A 79 -9.74 -7.11 7.58
C HIS A 79 -9.10 -5.90 8.29
N GLY A 80 -9.39 -4.67 7.86
CA GLY A 80 -8.81 -3.44 8.39
C GLY A 80 -7.43 -3.10 7.81
N GLY A 81 -7.02 -3.79 6.74
CA GLY A 81 -5.74 -3.60 6.07
C GLY A 81 -5.78 -2.60 4.92
N GLN A 82 -4.64 -2.47 4.26
CA GLN A 82 -4.55 -1.78 2.97
C GLN A 82 -4.93 -2.73 1.86
N VAL A 83 -5.84 -2.29 0.98
CA VAL A 83 -6.33 -3.08 -0.15
C VAL A 83 -5.74 -2.56 -1.46
N VAL A 84 -5.31 -3.50 -2.30
CA VAL A 84 -4.91 -3.28 -3.69
C VAL A 84 -5.68 -4.27 -4.56
N GLU A 85 -6.36 -3.77 -5.58
CA GLU A 85 -7.02 -4.58 -6.61
C GLU A 85 -6.12 -4.68 -7.84
N THR A 86 -5.75 -5.90 -8.22
CA THR A 86 -4.89 -6.17 -9.39
C THR A 86 -5.58 -7.17 -10.31
N GLY A 87 -6.20 -6.67 -11.38
CA GLY A 87 -6.96 -7.51 -12.31
C GLY A 87 -8.16 -8.15 -11.62
N LYS A 88 -8.18 -9.49 -11.54
CA LYS A 88 -9.23 -10.27 -10.87
C LYS A 88 -8.96 -10.53 -9.38
N TYR A 89 -7.87 -9.98 -8.84
CA TYR A 89 -7.39 -10.31 -7.50
C TYR A 89 -7.54 -9.16 -6.54
N HIS A 90 -8.01 -9.50 -5.35
CA HIS A 90 -8.06 -8.63 -4.18
C HIS A 90 -6.88 -8.99 -3.26
N LEU A 91 -6.03 -8.01 -3.02
CA LEU A 91 -4.83 -8.13 -2.19
C LEU A 91 -5.00 -7.22 -0.97
N GLU A 92 -5.03 -7.78 0.23
CA GLU A 92 -5.12 -7.00 1.46
C GLU A 92 -3.94 -7.31 2.37
N LEU A 93 -3.23 -6.27 2.81
CA LEU A 93 -2.15 -6.36 3.79
C LEU A 93 -2.59 -5.72 5.11
N VAL A 94 -2.68 -6.54 6.15
CA VAL A 94 -2.82 -6.09 7.54
C VAL A 94 -1.45 -6.16 8.20
N SER A 95 -1.12 -5.15 9.00
CA SER A 95 0.15 -5.08 9.71
C SER A 95 -0.08 -4.78 11.18
N GLU A 96 0.37 -5.67 12.06
CA GLU A 96 0.21 -5.53 13.51
C GLU A 96 1.57 -5.50 14.20
N LYS A 97 1.73 -4.61 15.19
CA LYS A 97 2.98 -4.50 15.93
C LYS A 97 2.99 -5.46 17.11
N GLU A 98 4.07 -6.22 17.25
CA GLU A 98 4.29 -7.17 18.33
C GLU A 98 5.69 -7.02 18.94
N ALA A 99 5.97 -7.73 20.02
CA ALA A 99 7.30 -7.71 20.65
C ALA A 99 8.42 -8.18 19.68
N ALA A 100 8.13 -9.17 18.84
CA ALA A 100 9.09 -9.76 17.91
C ALA A 100 9.31 -8.92 16.62
N GLY A 101 8.44 -7.96 16.33
CA GLY A 101 8.49 -7.17 15.10
C GLY A 101 7.10 -6.75 14.63
N ILE A 102 6.90 -6.76 13.32
CA ILE A 102 5.59 -6.49 12.71
C ILE A 102 5.05 -7.80 12.12
N HIS A 103 3.91 -8.25 12.59
CA HIS A 103 3.15 -9.35 11.98
C HIS A 103 2.49 -8.84 10.71
N LEU A 104 2.65 -9.55 9.61
CA LEU A 104 2.10 -9.22 8.30
C LEU A 104 1.12 -10.30 7.89
N ASP A 105 -0.16 -9.96 7.80
CA ASP A 105 -1.19 -10.84 7.28
C ASP A 105 -1.59 -10.38 5.88
N PHE A 106 -1.36 -11.24 4.90
CA PHE A 106 -1.65 -10.97 3.52
C PHE A 106 -2.79 -11.87 3.03
N TYR A 107 -3.94 -11.26 2.78
CA TYR A 107 -5.10 -11.94 2.22
C TYR A 107 -5.05 -11.84 0.70
N LEU A 108 -5.03 -12.99 0.04
CA LEU A 108 -5.09 -13.11 -1.42
C LEU A 108 -6.41 -13.77 -1.80
N LYS A 109 -7.25 -13.02 -2.52
CA LYS A 109 -8.56 -13.47 -2.95
C LYS A 109 -8.76 -13.23 -4.44
N SER A 110 -9.70 -13.94 -5.04
CA SER A 110 -9.96 -13.85 -6.49
C SER A 110 -11.44 -13.83 -6.86
N GLY A 111 -11.73 -13.16 -7.97
CA GLY A 111 -13.07 -13.04 -8.53
C GLY A 111 -14.00 -12.15 -7.70
N GLU A 112 -15.22 -11.94 -8.21
CA GLU A 112 -16.21 -11.03 -7.60
C GLU A 112 -16.68 -11.49 -6.21
N LYS A 113 -16.57 -12.79 -5.92
CA LYS A 113 -16.94 -13.37 -4.62
C LYS A 113 -15.82 -13.32 -3.59
N HIS A 114 -14.65 -12.79 -3.97
CA HIS A 114 -13.44 -12.78 -3.15
C HIS A 114 -13.10 -14.16 -2.55
N GLU A 115 -13.05 -15.19 -3.40
CA GLU A 115 -12.68 -16.53 -2.95
C GLU A 115 -11.19 -16.57 -2.57
N THR A 116 -10.89 -17.10 -1.37
CA THR A 116 -9.51 -17.28 -0.91
C THR A 116 -8.69 -18.08 -1.90
N VAL A 117 -7.46 -17.64 -2.17
CA VAL A 117 -6.53 -18.36 -3.03
C VAL A 117 -5.43 -19.01 -2.19
N PRO A 118 -5.57 -20.29 -1.82
CA PRO A 118 -4.50 -21.04 -1.16
C PRO A 118 -3.42 -21.44 -2.17
N ASN A 119 -2.24 -21.83 -1.66
CA ASN A 119 -1.13 -22.43 -2.43
C ASN A 119 -0.36 -21.51 -3.39
N ALA A 120 -0.42 -20.19 -3.23
CA ALA A 120 0.50 -19.27 -3.90
C ALA A 120 1.88 -19.27 -3.22
N LYS A 121 2.93 -18.97 -3.97
CA LYS A 121 4.23 -18.59 -3.40
C LYS A 121 4.23 -17.08 -3.20
N VAL A 122 4.08 -16.65 -1.94
CA VAL A 122 3.98 -15.22 -1.60
C VAL A 122 5.29 -14.74 -1.01
N THR A 123 5.82 -13.65 -1.58
CA THR A 123 7.03 -12.98 -1.09
C THR A 123 6.75 -11.50 -0.89
N ALA A 124 7.30 -10.90 0.17
CA ALA A 124 7.28 -9.47 0.40
C ALA A 124 8.71 -8.91 0.36
N GLN A 125 8.96 -7.97 -0.54
CA GLN A 125 10.15 -7.13 -0.54
C GLN A 125 9.83 -5.86 0.25
N VAL A 126 10.49 -5.70 1.38
CA VAL A 126 10.30 -4.58 2.31
C VAL A 126 11.52 -3.69 2.27
N GLN A 127 11.34 -2.43 1.87
CA GLN A 127 12.32 -1.38 2.08
C GLN A 127 12.11 -0.75 3.46
N LEU A 128 13.15 -0.84 4.30
CA LEU A 128 13.20 -0.27 5.64
C LEU A 128 13.39 1.25 5.57
N PRO A 129 13.16 1.98 6.68
CA PRO A 129 13.35 3.43 6.72
C PRO A 129 14.77 3.90 6.37
N ASP A 130 15.78 3.06 6.59
CA ASP A 130 17.18 3.34 6.24
C ASP A 130 17.51 3.06 4.75
N GLY A 131 16.51 2.63 3.96
CA GLY A 131 16.65 2.27 2.56
C GLY A 131 17.08 0.82 2.31
N THR A 132 17.44 0.07 3.36
CA THR A 132 17.82 -1.35 3.24
C THR A 132 16.62 -2.19 2.83
N GLU A 133 16.82 -3.17 1.96
CA GLU A 133 15.76 -4.11 1.57
C GLU A 133 15.85 -5.43 2.34
N LYS A 134 14.70 -5.99 2.71
CA LYS A 134 14.52 -7.34 3.23
C LYS A 134 13.50 -8.09 2.38
N THR A 135 13.76 -9.37 2.13
CA THR A 135 12.79 -10.27 1.50
C THR A 135 12.25 -11.23 2.55
N LEU A 136 10.92 -11.32 2.63
CA LEU A 136 10.20 -12.23 3.51
C LEU A 136 9.40 -13.22 2.66
N ASP A 137 9.51 -14.51 2.99
CA ASP A 137 8.60 -15.54 2.50
C ASP A 137 7.37 -15.58 3.41
N LEU A 138 6.19 -15.34 2.86
CA LEU A 138 4.94 -15.44 3.63
C LEU A 138 4.41 -16.87 3.50
N LYS A 139 4.00 -17.47 4.62
CA LYS A 139 3.49 -18.85 4.70
C LYS A 139 1.99 -18.83 4.83
N TYR A 140 1.31 -19.67 4.07
CA TYR A 140 -0.14 -19.79 4.17
C TYR A 140 -0.53 -20.41 5.51
N ASP A 141 -1.32 -19.69 6.30
CA ASP A 141 -2.04 -20.21 7.45
C ASP A 141 -3.44 -20.64 7.00
N SER A 142 -3.70 -21.94 7.07
CA SER A 142 -5.01 -22.50 6.73
C SER A 142 -6.11 -22.14 7.72
N GLN A 143 -5.78 -21.82 8.98
CA GLN A 143 -6.77 -21.46 9.99
C GLN A 143 -7.25 -20.03 9.79
N GLY A 144 -6.32 -19.09 9.61
CA GLY A 144 -6.62 -17.69 9.30
C GLY A 144 -6.90 -17.38 7.83
N GLN A 145 -6.72 -18.35 6.93
CA GLN A 145 -6.95 -18.21 5.48
C GLN A 145 -6.16 -17.06 4.81
N HIS A 146 -4.96 -16.78 5.32
CA HIS A 146 -4.06 -15.74 4.82
C HIS A 146 -2.62 -16.21 4.78
N TYR A 147 -1.73 -15.40 4.20
CA TYR A 147 -0.30 -15.63 4.21
C TYR A 147 0.35 -14.76 5.28
N ALA A 148 1.11 -15.35 6.18
CA ALA A 148 1.71 -14.67 7.32
C ALA A 148 3.25 -14.64 7.26
N ALA A 149 3.84 -13.55 7.73
CA ALA A 149 5.25 -13.46 8.07
C ALA A 149 5.49 -12.42 9.17
N VAL A 150 6.62 -12.54 9.86
CA VAL A 150 7.08 -11.51 10.80
C VAL A 150 8.25 -10.75 10.18
N LEU A 151 8.10 -9.43 10.07
CA LEU A 151 9.20 -8.52 9.74
C LEU A 151 9.96 -8.17 11.03
N PRO A 152 11.22 -8.62 11.20
CA PRO A 152 11.98 -8.32 12.40
C PRO A 152 12.42 -6.86 12.41
N GLY A 153 12.17 -6.20 13.54
CA GLY A 153 12.53 -4.81 13.79
C GLY A 153 11.35 -3.96 14.22
N ASN A 154 11.65 -2.85 14.88
CA ASN A 154 10.65 -2.00 15.53
C ASN A 154 10.78 -0.52 15.20
N ALA A 155 11.49 -0.16 14.12
CA ALA A 155 11.63 1.23 13.69
C ALA A 155 10.22 1.88 13.56
N SER A 156 10.12 3.14 13.98
CA SER A 156 8.85 3.87 14.11
C SER A 156 8.47 4.65 12.86
N ASP A 157 9.18 4.44 11.76
CA ASP A 157 8.98 5.14 10.50
C ASP A 157 8.31 4.25 9.45
N ARG A 158 8.11 4.82 8.27
CA ARG A 158 7.44 4.21 7.13
C ARG A 158 8.26 3.10 6.48
N TYR A 159 7.60 1.99 6.15
CA TYR A 159 8.15 0.91 5.33
C TYR A 159 7.43 0.86 3.99
N GLN A 160 8.17 0.64 2.90
CA GLN A 160 7.59 0.39 1.58
C GLN A 160 7.60 -1.11 1.30
N VAL A 161 6.46 -1.67 0.91
CA VAL A 161 6.30 -3.11 0.72
C VAL A 161 5.82 -3.40 -0.69
N LYS A 162 6.51 -4.30 -1.39
CA LYS A 162 6.01 -4.93 -2.61
C LYS A 162 5.77 -6.41 -2.33
N VAL A 163 4.53 -6.84 -2.38
CA VAL A 163 4.15 -8.25 -2.28
C VAL A 163 3.97 -8.80 -3.69
N THR A 164 4.54 -9.98 -3.94
CA THR A 164 4.34 -10.75 -5.17
C THR A 164 3.79 -12.12 -4.80
N ALA A 165 2.62 -12.45 -5.34
CA ALA A 165 2.04 -13.79 -5.29
C ALA A 165 2.25 -14.49 -6.64
N ASP A 166 2.98 -15.61 -6.63
CA ASP A 166 3.14 -16.48 -7.80
C ASP A 166 2.17 -17.66 -7.70
N LEU A 167 1.22 -17.69 -8.64
CA LEU A 167 0.13 -18.66 -8.74
C LEU A 167 0.43 -19.72 -9.81
N GLY A 168 1.60 -20.34 -9.72
CA GLY A 168 2.04 -21.34 -10.71
C GLY A 168 2.45 -20.72 -12.05
N GLY A 169 3.06 -19.54 -12.02
CA GLY A 169 3.56 -18.80 -13.18
C GLY A 169 2.86 -17.47 -13.44
N GLU A 170 1.59 -17.33 -13.04
CA GLU A 170 0.89 -16.03 -13.01
C GLU A 170 1.38 -15.24 -11.79
N LYS A 171 1.99 -14.07 -12.02
CA LYS A 171 2.45 -13.18 -10.95
C LYS A 171 1.46 -12.05 -10.74
N VAL A 172 1.08 -11.85 -9.49
CA VAL A 172 0.20 -10.77 -9.05
C VAL A 172 0.95 -9.94 -8.02
N ASP A 173 1.13 -8.67 -8.32
CA ASP A 173 1.87 -7.74 -7.48
C ASP A 173 0.94 -6.75 -6.77
N GLY A 174 1.25 -6.44 -5.52
CA GLY A 174 0.65 -5.38 -4.72
C GLY A 174 1.73 -4.52 -4.07
N ARG A 175 1.51 -3.20 -4.00
CA ARG A 175 2.39 -2.26 -3.29
C ARG A 175 1.64 -1.63 -2.12
N PHE A 176 2.26 -1.67 -0.95
CA PHE A 176 1.69 -1.22 0.31
C PHE A 176 2.68 -0.35 1.07
N THR A 177 2.18 0.37 2.07
CA THR A 177 2.98 1.24 2.92
C THR A 177 2.64 1.00 4.38
N ILE A 178 3.54 0.46 5.18
CA ILE A 178 3.30 0.32 6.62
C ILE A 178 3.69 1.64 7.29
N ASN A 179 2.70 2.33 7.87
CA ASN A 179 2.92 3.50 8.72
C ASN A 179 2.85 3.06 10.19
N LYS A 180 3.70 3.63 11.04
CA LYS A 180 3.76 3.36 12.48
C LYS A 180 3.50 4.62 13.28
#